data_AF-A0A947BIX8-F1
#
_entry.id   AF-A0A947BIX8-F1
#
_cell.length_a   1.000
_cell.length_b   1.000
_cell.length_c   1.000
_cell.angle_alpha   90.00
_cell.angle_beta   90.00
_cell.angle_gamma   90.00
#
_symmetry.space_group_name_H-M   'P 1'
#
loop_
_entity.id
_entity.type
_entity.pdbx_description
1 polymer ?
#
loop_
_entity_poly.entity_id
_entity_poly.type
_entity_poly.pdbx_seq_one_letter_code
_entity_poly.pdbx_strand_id
1 'polypeptide(L)' 'MKFSELVEKAEKLVGKHEKGKRIKPKKLDKLQQLLNDKKSRYQAKLAETDDPGKRHKLETRLRVVSAQLEKSKQLQTAD' A
#
# COMPACT_ATOMS: atom_id res chain seq x y z
N MET A 1 3.74 11.82 0.74
CA MET A 1 2.72 11.27 -0.18
C MET A 1 1.41 11.03 0.57
N LYS A 2 0.31 11.56 0.02
CA LYS A 2 -1.05 11.33 0.51
C LYS A 2 -1.45 9.86 0.31
N PHE A 3 -2.50 9.43 1.00
CA PHE A 3 -3.03 8.07 0.87
C PHE A 3 -3.44 7.76 -0.57
N SER A 4 -4.25 8.64 -1.18
CA SER A 4 -4.79 8.45 -2.53
C SER A 4 -3.68 8.33 -3.58
N GLU A 5 -2.64 9.17 -3.49
CA GLU A 5 -1.48 9.09 -4.40
C GLU A 5 -0.74 7.74 -4.27
N LEU A 6 -0.61 7.21 -3.04
CA LEU A 6 0.05 5.94 -2.81
C LEU A 6 -0.75 4.76 -3.40
N VAL A 7 -2.07 4.79 -3.23
CA VAL A 7 -2.99 3.78 -3.80
C VAL A 7 -2.96 3.84 -5.33
N GLU A 8 -3.11 5.03 -5.93
CA GLU A 8 -3.08 5.20 -7.39
C GLU A 8 -1.75 4.70 -7.97
N LYS A 9 -0.63 4.97 -7.29
CA LYS A 9 0.68 4.48 -7.72
C LYS A 9 0.79 2.96 -7.64
N ALA A 10 0.20 2.33 -6.61
CA ALA A 10 0.15 0.88 -6.48
C ALA A 10 -0.69 0.27 -7.61
N GLU A 11 -1.90 0.78 -7.83
CA GLU A 11 -2.81 0.33 -8.89
C GLU A 11 -2.19 0.51 -10.28
N LYS A 12 -1.52 1.63 -10.54
CA LYS A 12 -0.81 1.87 -11.80
C LYS A 12 0.35 0.91 -12.02
N LEU A 13 1.00 0.44 -10.96
CA LEU A 13 2.06 -0.56 -11.07
C LEU A 13 1.46 -1.94 -11.34
N VAL A 14 0.47 -2.36 -10.54
CA VAL A 14 -0.27 -3.62 -10.74
C VAL A 14 -0.84 -3.70 -12.15
N GLY A 15 -1.59 -2.68 -12.58
CA GLY A 15 -2.21 -2.63 -13.91
C GLY A 15 -1.22 -2.55 -15.07
N LYS A 16 0.07 -2.22 -14.82
CA LYS A 16 1.12 -2.37 -15.84
C LYS A 16 1.56 -3.83 -15.97
N HIS A 17 1.74 -4.52 -14.85
CA HIS A 17 2.10 -5.93 -14.85
C HIS A 17 1.00 -6.80 -15.46
N GLU A 18 -0.27 -6.56 -15.11
CA GLU A 18 -1.41 -7.27 -15.69
C GLU A 18 -1.52 -7.08 -17.22
N LYS A 19 -1.00 -5.97 -17.74
CA LYS A 19 -0.87 -5.71 -19.18
C LYS A 19 0.38 -6.34 -19.81
N GLY A 20 1.05 -7.25 -19.11
CA GLY A 20 2.27 -7.92 -19.55
C GLY A 20 3.52 -7.03 -19.54
N LYS A 21 3.49 -5.86 -18.91
CA LYS A 21 4.68 -4.97 -18.85
C LYS A 21 5.54 -5.33 -17.65
N ARG A 22 6.83 -5.57 -17.91
CA ARG A 22 7.84 -5.73 -16.85
C ARG A 22 7.90 -4.51 -15.94
N ILE A 23 7.76 -4.75 -14.63
CA ILE A 23 8.00 -3.74 -13.60
C ILE A 23 9.48 -3.78 -13.22
N LYS A 24 10.10 -2.60 -13.12
CA LYS A 24 11.48 -2.53 -12.60
C LYS A 24 11.47 -2.91 -11.10
N PRO A 25 12.31 -3.86 -10.65
CA PRO A 25 12.39 -4.28 -9.24
C PRO A 25 12.50 -3.09 -8.27
N LYS A 26 13.43 -2.16 -8.55
CA LYS A 26 13.60 -0.92 -7.76
C LYS A 26 12.32 -0.07 -7.60
N LYS A 27 11.40 -0.09 -8.58
CA LYS A 27 10.11 0.61 -8.47
C LYS A 27 9.13 -0.14 -7.56
N LEU A 28 9.18 -1.47 -7.59
CA LEU A 28 8.38 -2.34 -6.73
C LEU A 28 8.88 -2.29 -5.28
N ASP A 29 10.19 -2.38 -5.05
CA ASP A 29 10.81 -2.18 -3.73
C ASP A 29 10.43 -0.81 -3.12
N LYS A 30 10.56 0.25 -3.92
CA LYS A 30 10.18 1.60 -3.47
C LYS A 30 8.69 1.69 -3.13
N LEU A 31 7.83 0.98 -3.86
CA LEU A 31 6.40 0.93 -3.54
C LEU A 31 6.16 0.18 -2.22
N GLN A 32 6.75 -1.00 -2.06
CA GLN A 32 6.64 -1.82 -0.86
C GLN A 32 7.12 -1.06 0.38
N GLN A 33 8.26 -0.37 0.28
CA GLN A 33 8.80 0.46 1.35
C GLN A 33 7.80 1.56 1.74
N LEU A 34 7.25 2.30 0.76
CA LEU A 34 6.25 3.35 1.03
C LEU A 34 4.95 2.80 1.66
N LEU A 35 4.51 1.62 1.23
CA LEU A 35 3.34 0.95 1.79
C LEU A 35 3.59 0.50 3.24
N ASN A 36 4.74 -0.10 3.53
CA ASN A 36 5.15 -0.45 4.89
C ASN A 36 5.22 0.79 5.80
N ASP A 37 5.86 1.86 5.33
CA ASP A 37 5.96 3.13 6.07
C ASP A 37 4.58 3.69 6.40
N LYS A 38 3.64 3.61 5.44
CA LYS A 38 2.26 4.05 5.64
C LYS A 38 1.49 3.14 6.60
N LYS A 39 1.68 1.84 6.50
CA LYS A 39 1.09 0.82 7.39
C LYS A 39 1.49 1.09 8.83
N SER A 40 2.78 1.23 9.12
CA SER A 40 3.30 1.51 10.46
C SER A 40 2.74 2.82 11.03
N ARG A 41 2.66 3.88 10.22
CA ARG A 41 2.05 5.15 10.65
C ARG A 41 0.56 5.02 10.98
N TYR A 42 -0.19 4.21 10.25
CA TYR A 42 -1.60 3.96 10.57
C TYR A 42 -1.78 3.10 11.80
N GLN A 43 -0.92 2.10 12.01
CA GLN A 43 -0.93 1.28 13.23
C GLN A 43 -0.59 2.12 14.47
N ALA A 44 0.44 2.97 14.40
CA ALA A 44 0.76 3.89 15.49
C ALA A 44 -0.41 4.83 15.80
N LYS A 45 -0.99 5.47 14.76
CA LYS A 45 -2.16 6.33 14.94
C LYS A 45 -3.37 5.59 15.51
N LEU A 46 -3.59 4.34 15.13
CA LEU A 46 -4.67 3.52 15.69
C LEU A 46 -4.46 3.21 17.16
N ALA A 47 -3.22 3.03 17.61
CA ALA A 47 -2.90 2.84 19.02
C ALA A 47 -3.20 4.11 19.84
N GLU A 48 -3.02 5.29 19.25
CA GLU A 48 -3.25 6.60 19.89
C GLU A 48 -4.66 7.18 19.66
N THR A 49 -5.54 6.50 18.91
CA THR A 49 -6.88 7.02 18.56
C THR A 49 -7.98 6.32 19.34
N ASP A 50 -8.59 7.06 20.27
CA ASP A 50 -9.81 6.68 21.00
C ASP A 50 -11.11 7.10 20.28
N ASP A 51 -11.02 8.00 19.29
CA ASP A 51 -12.18 8.44 18.52
C ASP A 51 -12.66 7.34 17.54
N PRO A 52 -13.87 6.79 17.72
CA PRO A 52 -14.34 5.65 16.94
C PRO A 52 -14.49 5.95 15.44
N GLY A 53 -14.87 7.18 15.06
CA GLY A 53 -15.02 7.58 13.66
C GLY A 53 -13.66 7.67 12.92
N LYS A 54 -12.67 8.28 13.57
CA LYS A 54 -11.28 8.34 13.07
C LYS A 54 -10.64 6.96 13.07
N ARG A 55 -10.90 6.15 14.09
CA ARG A 55 -10.42 4.76 14.18
C ARG A 55 -10.91 3.94 13.02
N HIS A 56 -12.22 3.92 12.76
CA HIS A 56 -12.80 3.19 11.63
C HIS A 56 -12.15 3.61 10.29
N LYS A 57 -11.99 4.91 10.06
CA LYS A 57 -11.34 5.44 8.85
C LYS A 57 -9.88 5.02 8.72
N LEU A 58 -9.12 4.96 9.83
CA LEU A 58 -7.75 4.48 9.85
C LEU A 58 -7.67 2.97 9.58
N GLU A 59 -8.58 2.18 10.13
CA GLU A 59 -8.67 0.73 9.88
C GLU A 59 -8.98 0.43 8.41
N THR A 60 -9.94 1.15 7.80
CA THR A 60 -10.23 1.01 6.37
C THR A 60 -8.98 1.30 5.54
N ARG A 61 -8.27 2.39 5.83
CA ARG A 61 -7.04 2.78 5.13
C ARG A 61 -5.92 1.76 5.32
N LEU A 62 -5.77 1.23 6.53
CA LEU A 62 -4.81 0.19 6.86
C LEU A 62 -5.08 -1.09 6.07
N ARG A 63 -6.35 -1.49 5.95
CA ARG A 63 -6.76 -2.65 5.15
C ARG A 63 -6.40 -2.47 3.68
N VAL A 64 -6.67 -1.30 3.10
CA VAL A 64 -6.30 -0.99 1.70
C VAL A 64 -4.79 -1.03 1.50
N VAL A 65 -4.01 -0.37 2.37
CA VAL A 65 -2.53 -0.39 2.29
C VAL A 65 -2.00 -1.81 2.40
N SER A 66 -2.56 -2.62 3.29
CA SER A 66 -2.10 -4.00 3.49
C SER A 66 -2.41 -4.88 2.27
N ALA A 67 -3.60 -4.74 1.67
CA ALA A 67 -3.95 -5.45 0.44
C ALA A 67 -3.04 -5.04 -0.73
N GLN A 68 -2.74 -3.74 -0.89
CA GLN A 68 -1.81 -3.26 -1.91
C GLN A 68 -0.39 -3.77 -1.69
N LEU A 69 0.05 -3.88 -0.43
CA LEU A 69 1.36 -4.44 -0.08
C LEU A 69 1.44 -5.91 -0.46
N GLU A 70 0.41 -6.69 -0.13
CA GLU A 70 0.35 -8.12 -0.49
C GLU A 70 0.38 -8.33 -2.00
N LYS A 71 -0.45 -7.60 -2.75
CA LYS A 71 -0.39 -7.61 -4.22
C LYS A 71 1.00 -7.26 -4.75
N SER A 72 1.65 -6.24 -4.19
CA SER A 72 2.99 -5.85 -4.62
C SER A 72 4.07 -6.90 -4.31
N LYS A 73 3.88 -7.76 -3.30
CA LYS A 73 4.77 -8.89 -3.02
C LYS A 73 4.53 -10.02 -4.02
N GLN A 74 3.28 -10.34 -4.33
CA GLN A 74 2.94 -11.34 -5.34
C GLN A 74 3.54 -11.00 -6.71
N LEU A 75 3.56 -9.71 -7.08
CA LEU A 75 4.20 -9.22 -8.29
C LEU A 75 5.73 -9.41 -8.32
N GLN A 76 6.38 -9.58 -7.18
CA GLN A 76 7.81 -9.84 -7.09
C GLN A 76 8.13 -11.31 -7.23
N THR A 77 7.22 -12.19 -6.81
CA THR A 77 7.38 -13.65 -6.85
C THR A 77 6.89 -14.27 -8.17
N ALA A 78 6.17 -13.51 -9.00
CA ALA A 78 5.58 -13.98 -10.25
C ALA A 78 6.48 -13.81 -11.49
N ASP A 79 7.75 -13.40 -11.32
CA ASP A 79 8.76 -13.32 -12.39
C ASP A 79 9.71 -14.53 -12.32
#